data_AF-A0A9X1F466-F1
#
_entry.id   AF-A0A9X1F466-F1
#
_cell.length_a   1.000
_cell.length_b   1.000
_cell.length_c   1.000
_cell.angle_alpha   90.00
_cell.angle_beta   90.00
_cell.angle_gamma   90.00
#
_symmetry.space_group_name_H-M   'P 1'
#
loop_
_entity.id
_entity.type
_entity.pdbx_description
1 polymer ?
#
loop_
_entity_poly.entity_id
_entity_poly.type
_entity_poly.pdbx_seq_one_letter_code
_entity_poly.pdbx_strand_id
1 'polypeptide(L)'
;MAYDPKAISTDDRSFALNMMWVGLAGSLLMLAGAVFGFLDAVDTLAGGFTAGTLIGLVFVGHHDEYFQRLFAFAARWACAAVGIWLFIAIGPITDEWISDPLIGLTAIAAIFHVAFAAARLRGY
;
A
#
# COMPACT_ATOMS: atom_id res chain seq x y z
N MET A 1 -9.17 31.99 -5.14
CA MET A 1 -8.91 31.11 -3.98
C MET A 1 -7.94 31.85 -3.07
N ALA A 2 -8.18 31.88 -1.75
CA ALA A 2 -7.23 32.46 -0.82
C ALA A 2 -5.95 31.61 -0.81
N TYR A 3 -4.78 32.25 -0.85
CA TYR A 3 -3.49 31.57 -0.76
C TYR A 3 -3.39 30.86 0.60
N ASP A 4 -3.30 29.53 0.59
CA ASP A 4 -3.01 28.74 1.78
C ASP A 4 -1.51 28.43 1.80
N PRO A 5 -0.72 29.04 2.71
CA PRO A 5 0.71 28.81 2.80
C PRO A 5 1.07 27.37 3.23
N LYS A 6 0.09 26.56 3.64
CA LYS A 6 0.27 25.13 3.96
C LYS A 6 -0.15 24.20 2.82
N ALA A 7 -0.61 24.75 1.69
CA ALA A 7 -0.92 23.94 0.53
C ALA A 7 0.34 23.27 -0.01
N ILE A 8 0.22 21.98 -0.32
CA ILE A 8 1.28 21.17 -0.90
C ILE A 8 1.70 21.74 -2.25
N SER A 9 3.02 21.88 -2.47
CA SER A 9 3.53 22.37 -3.76
C SER A 9 3.41 21.29 -4.85
N THR A 10 3.55 21.71 -6.11
CA THR A 10 3.55 20.74 -7.23
C THR A 10 4.71 19.74 -7.12
N ASP A 11 5.84 20.18 -6.57
CA ASP A 11 7.02 19.35 -6.37
C ASP A 11 6.79 18.32 -5.27
N ASP A 12 6.19 18.72 -4.15
CA ASP A 12 5.84 17.83 -3.04
C ASP A 12 4.86 16.73 -3.48
N ARG A 13 3.87 17.10 -4.30
CA ARG A 13 2.93 16.14 -4.90
C ARG A 13 3.67 15.14 -5.79
N SER A 14 4.54 15.63 -6.65
CA SER A 14 5.30 14.78 -7.58
C SER A 14 6.22 13.82 -6.83
N PHE A 15 6.86 14.32 -5.78
CA PHE A 15 7.67 13.53 -4.86
C PHE A 15 6.84 12.44 -4.18
N ALA A 16 5.70 12.78 -3.58
CA ALA A 16 4.82 11.83 -2.90
C ALA A 16 4.33 10.73 -3.85
N LEU A 17 3.88 11.10 -5.05
CA LEU A 17 3.49 10.14 -6.09
C LEU A 17 4.65 9.24 -6.46
N ASN A 18 5.85 9.78 -6.66
CA ASN A 18 7.02 8.98 -7.00
C ASN A 18 7.44 8.04 -5.86
N MET A 19 7.28 8.47 -4.60
CA MET A 19 7.59 7.63 -3.46
C MET A 19 6.69 6.39 -3.38
N MET A 20 5.47 6.45 -3.93
CA MET A 20 4.60 5.26 -4.03
C MET A 20 5.19 4.12 -4.85
N TRP A 21 6.12 4.40 -5.78
CA TRP A 21 6.85 3.34 -6.48
C TRP A 21 7.85 2.61 -5.57
N VAL A 22 8.46 3.35 -4.63
CA VAL A 22 9.35 2.77 -3.61
C VAL A 22 8.52 1.90 -2.66
N GLY A 23 7.35 2.38 -2.24
CA GLY A 23 6.39 1.59 -1.44
C GLY A 23 5.90 0.33 -2.16
N LEU A 24 5.69 0.39 -3.48
CA LEU A 24 5.36 -0.78 -4.29
C LEU A 24 6.49 -1.81 -4.27
N ALA A 25 7.73 -1.39 -4.53
CA ALA A 25 8.87 -2.29 -4.50
C ALA A 25 9.04 -2.91 -3.10
N GLY A 26 8.90 -2.11 -2.05
CA GLY A 26 8.96 -2.57 -0.66
C GLY A 26 7.88 -3.60 -0.34
N SER A 27 6.63 -3.33 -0.68
CA SER A 27 5.51 -4.23 -0.36
C SER A 27 5.58 -5.57 -1.11
N LEU A 28 6.03 -5.57 -2.36
CA LEU A 28 6.29 -6.80 -3.11
C LEU A 28 7.44 -7.60 -2.51
N LEU A 29 8.51 -6.92 -2.08
CA LEU A 29 9.66 -7.56 -1.46
C LEU A 29 9.29 -8.18 -0.11
N MET A 30 8.49 -7.50 0.70
CA MET A 30 7.95 -8.05 1.95
C MET A 30 7.07 -9.26 1.71
N LEU A 31 6.19 -9.22 0.70
CA LEU A 31 5.34 -10.35 0.37
C LEU A 31 6.18 -11.56 -0.07
N ALA A 32 7.21 -11.33 -0.90
CA ALA A 32 8.14 -12.39 -1.29
C ALA A 32 8.90 -12.94 -0.07
N GLY A 33 9.38 -12.07 0.83
CA GLY A 33 10.02 -12.45 2.09
C GLY A 33 9.12 -13.34 2.94
N ALA A 34 7.87 -12.92 3.14
CA ALA A 34 6.88 -13.67 3.93
C ALA A 34 6.51 -15.03 3.31
N VAL A 35 6.45 -15.14 1.97
CA VAL A 35 6.07 -16.39 1.28
C VAL A 35 7.22 -17.39 1.22
N PHE A 36 8.47 -16.93 1.07
CA PHE A 36 9.60 -17.80 0.78
C PHE A 36 10.67 -17.86 1.89
N GLY A 37 10.55 -17.03 2.93
CA GLY A 37 11.35 -17.13 4.16
C GLY A 37 12.84 -16.82 4.03
N PHE A 38 13.25 -15.91 3.13
CA PHE A 38 14.67 -15.67 2.82
C PHE A 38 15.20 -14.24 3.10
N LEU A 39 14.45 -13.36 3.79
CA LEU A 39 14.73 -11.91 3.81
C LEU A 39 14.70 -11.19 5.17
N ASP A 40 15.04 -11.83 6.30
CA ASP A 40 14.92 -11.22 7.65
C ASP A 40 15.49 -9.78 7.79
N ALA A 41 16.67 -9.49 7.22
CA ALA A 41 17.28 -8.15 7.28
C ALA A 41 16.63 -7.14 6.32
N VAL A 42 16.09 -7.64 5.20
CA VAL A 42 15.47 -6.84 4.15
C VAL A 42 14.01 -6.51 4.51
N ASP A 43 13.34 -7.35 5.28
CA ASP A 43 11.96 -7.17 5.72
C ASP A 43 11.78 -5.91 6.58
N THR A 44 12.77 -5.58 7.41
CA THR A 44 12.72 -4.35 8.24
C THR A 44 12.79 -3.09 7.36
N LEU A 45 13.68 -3.07 6.37
CA LEU A 45 13.80 -1.93 5.44
C LEU A 45 12.59 -1.84 4.51
N ALA A 46 12.18 -2.96 3.92
CA ALA A 46 11.02 -3.05 3.04
C ALA A 46 9.72 -2.66 3.78
N GLY A 47 9.59 -3.09 5.04
CA GLY A 47 8.54 -2.67 5.97
C GLY A 47 8.56 -1.17 6.25
N GLY A 48 9.74 -0.62 6.54
CA GLY A 48 9.91 0.82 6.74
C GLY A 48 9.47 1.65 5.53
N PHE A 49 9.88 1.28 4.32
CA PHE A 49 9.45 1.96 3.10
C PHE A 49 7.94 1.80 2.86
N THR A 50 7.41 0.58 2.97
CA THR A 50 5.98 0.30 2.74
C THR A 50 5.09 1.03 3.73
N ALA A 51 5.42 1.02 5.02
CA ALA A 51 4.67 1.73 6.04
C ALA A 51 4.85 3.25 5.89
N GLY A 52 6.07 3.71 5.59
CA GLY A 52 6.39 5.12 5.40
C GLY A 52 5.61 5.76 4.27
N THR A 53 5.45 5.07 3.13
CA THR A 53 4.63 5.56 2.01
C THR A 53 3.15 5.63 2.36
N LEU A 54 2.62 4.63 3.07
CA LEU A 54 1.23 4.61 3.54
C LEU A 54 0.95 5.70 4.57
N ILE A 55 1.89 5.99 5.48
CA ILE A 55 1.77 7.09 6.44
C ILE A 55 1.85 8.43 5.71
N GLY A 56 2.82 8.60 4.80
CA GLY A 56 2.98 9.82 3.99
C GLY A 56 1.73 10.16 3.17
N LEU A 57 1.04 9.13 2.65
CA LEU A 57 -0.24 9.25 1.93
C LEU A 57 -1.31 9.98 2.74
N VAL A 58 -1.37 9.79 4.06
CA VAL A 58 -2.39 10.43 4.92
C VAL A 58 -2.23 11.94 4.93
N PHE A 59 -0.99 12.42 4.97
CA PHE A 59 -0.70 13.86 5.01
C PHE A 59 -0.87 14.50 3.63
N VAL A 60 -0.51 13.79 2.56
CA VAL A 60 -0.59 14.34 1.20
C VAL A 60 -2.01 14.32 0.66
N GLY A 61 -2.77 13.26 0.94
CA GLY A 61 -4.12 13.08 0.43
C GLY A 61 -5.13 14.12 0.94
N HIS A 62 -4.86 14.84 2.02
CA HIS A 62 -5.77 15.88 2.50
C HIS A 62 -5.84 17.10 1.56
N HIS A 63 -4.79 17.32 0.76
CA HIS A 63 -4.62 18.56 -0.01
C HIS A 63 -4.79 18.39 -1.53
N ASP A 64 -5.02 17.17 -2.03
CA ASP A 64 -5.08 16.89 -3.48
C ASP A 64 -6.19 15.90 -3.87
N GLU A 65 -7.16 16.36 -4.65
CA GLU A 65 -8.27 15.55 -5.18
C GLU A 65 -7.82 14.40 -6.09
N TYR A 66 -6.77 14.60 -6.91
CA TYR A 66 -6.25 13.55 -7.79
C TYR A 66 -5.69 12.41 -6.94
N PHE A 67 -4.93 12.77 -5.91
CA PHE A 67 -4.35 11.81 -4.97
C PHE A 67 -5.43 11.07 -4.18
N GLN A 68 -6.50 11.75 -3.75
CA GLN A 68 -7.65 11.12 -3.08
C GLN A 68 -8.35 10.09 -3.95
N ARG A 69 -8.49 10.33 -5.27
CA ARG A 69 -9.10 9.37 -6.20
C ARG A 69 -8.26 8.11 -6.34
N LEU A 70 -6.95 8.27 -6.53
CA LEU A 70 -6.01 7.14 -6.60
C LEU A 70 -6.03 6.32 -5.31
N PHE A 71 -5.98 7.02 -4.16
CA PHE A 71 -6.08 6.41 -2.85
C PHE A 71 -7.39 5.64 -2.66
N ALA A 72 -8.53 6.26 -2.97
CA ALA A 72 -9.84 5.63 -2.81
C ALA A 72 -9.99 4.39 -3.69
N PHE A 73 -9.44 4.42 -4.92
CA PHE A 73 -9.40 3.25 -5.78
C PHE A 73 -8.57 2.12 -5.16
N ALA A 74 -7.34 2.41 -4.74
CA ALA A 74 -6.45 1.44 -4.12
C ALA A 74 -7.01 0.87 -2.81
N ALA A 75 -7.60 1.72 -1.97
CA ALA A 75 -8.21 1.34 -0.70
C ALA A 75 -9.38 0.38 -0.88
N ARG A 76 -10.20 0.54 -1.93
CA ARG A 76 -11.29 -0.41 -2.24
C ARG A 76 -10.76 -1.83 -2.52
N TRP A 77 -9.67 -1.94 -3.28
CA TRP A 77 -9.03 -3.22 -3.56
C TRP A 77 -8.39 -3.82 -2.31
N ALA A 78 -7.73 -3.00 -1.49
CA ALA A 78 -7.17 -3.44 -0.22
C ALA A 78 -8.27 -3.95 0.74
N CYS A 79 -9.38 -3.23 0.88
CA CYS A 79 -10.53 -3.66 1.69
C CYS A 79 -11.16 -4.96 1.17
N ALA A 80 -11.29 -5.12 -0.16
CA ALA A 80 -11.77 -6.36 -0.75
C ALA A 80 -10.83 -7.53 -0.43
N ALA A 81 -9.51 -7.32 -0.50
CA ALA A 81 -8.51 -8.31 -0.14
C ALA A 81 -8.58 -8.69 1.35
N VAL A 82 -8.77 -7.71 2.25
CA VAL A 82 -9.02 -7.95 3.68
C VAL A 82 -10.25 -8.83 3.88
N GLY A 83 -11.35 -8.52 3.19
CA GLY A 83 -12.59 -9.31 3.29
C GLY A 83 -12.40 -10.76 2.83
N ILE A 84 -11.69 -10.96 1.72
CA ILE A 84 -11.33 -12.30 1.22
C ILE A 84 -10.44 -13.03 2.22
N TRP A 85 -9.39 -12.36 2.72
CA TRP A 85 -8.47 -12.95 3.70
C TRP A 85 -9.20 -13.41 4.97
N LEU A 86 -10.05 -12.55 5.54
CA LEU A 86 -10.84 -12.88 6.73
C LEU A 86 -11.83 -14.02 6.45
N PHE A 87 -12.47 -14.05 5.28
CA PHE A 87 -13.37 -15.13 4.91
C PHE A 87 -12.65 -16.48 4.85
N ILE A 88 -11.46 -16.48 4.24
CA ILE A 88 -10.61 -17.67 4.15
C ILE A 88 -10.11 -18.09 5.54
N ALA A 89 -9.75 -17.15 6.42
CA ALA A 89 -9.31 -17.43 7.78
C ALA A 89 -10.38 -18.03 8.70
N ILE A 90 -11.67 -17.77 8.43
CA ILE A 90 -12.80 -18.34 9.18
C ILE A 90 -13.23 -19.69 8.61
N GLY A 91 -12.99 -19.95 7.32
CA GLY A 91 -13.38 -21.19 6.66
C GLY A 91 -12.58 -22.40 7.15
N PRO A 92 -13.18 -23.60 7.26
CA PRO A 92 -12.50 -24.84 7.65
C PRO A 92 -11.63 -25.40 6.50
N ILE A 93 -10.93 -24.53 5.76
CA ILE A 93 -10.35 -24.85 4.45
C ILE A 93 -8.83 -25.05 4.52
N THR A 94 -8.11 -24.54 5.52
CA THR A 94 -6.63 -24.63 5.54
C THR A 94 -6.00 -24.25 6.89
N ASP A 95 -5.26 -25.18 7.51
CA ASP A 95 -4.63 -24.97 8.82
C ASP A 95 -3.19 -24.37 8.79
N GLU A 96 -2.52 -24.27 7.62
CA GLU A 96 -1.08 -23.94 7.59
C GLU A 96 -0.68 -22.61 6.93
N TRP A 97 -1.41 -22.08 5.94
CA TRP A 97 -0.97 -20.88 5.17
C TRP A 97 -1.79 -19.62 5.43
N ILE A 98 -2.99 -19.79 5.96
CA ILE A 98 -4.02 -18.74 6.07
C ILE A 98 -4.10 -18.19 7.50
N SER A 99 -3.43 -18.85 8.42
CA SER A 99 -3.28 -18.49 9.82
C SER A 99 -2.11 -17.54 10.09
N ASP A 100 -1.18 -17.35 9.14
CA ASP A 100 -0.06 -16.40 9.31
C ASP A 100 -0.52 -14.96 9.01
N PRO A 101 -0.66 -14.09 10.03
CA PRO A 101 -1.11 -12.72 9.84
C PRO A 101 -0.11 -11.87 9.04
N LEU A 102 1.18 -12.24 9.01
CA LEU A 102 2.22 -11.52 8.30
C LEU A 102 2.03 -11.64 6.78
N ILE A 103 1.71 -12.86 6.30
CA ILE A 103 1.40 -13.09 4.88
C ILE A 103 0.16 -12.29 4.47
N GLY A 104 -0.89 -12.32 5.29
CA GLY A 104 -2.09 -11.53 5.06
C GLY A 104 -1.81 -10.04 4.96
N LEU A 105 -1.10 -9.49 5.94
CA LEU A 105 -0.79 -8.05 6.00
C LEU A 105 0.07 -7.58 4.81
N THR A 106 1.12 -8.34 4.49
CA THR A 106 2.02 -8.02 3.38
C THR A 106 1.31 -8.16 2.02
N ALA A 107 0.41 -9.14 1.88
CA ALA A 107 -0.42 -9.29 0.68
C ALA A 107 -1.37 -8.10 0.51
N ILE A 108 -2.05 -7.66 1.58
CA ILE A 108 -2.94 -6.49 1.53
C ILE A 108 -2.16 -5.23 1.16
N ALA A 109 -0.98 -5.03 1.75
CA ALA A 109 -0.12 -3.88 1.44
C ALA A 109 0.35 -3.89 -0.02
N ALA A 110 0.72 -5.06 -0.55
CA ALA A 110 1.10 -5.23 -1.94
C ALA A 110 -0.09 -4.95 -2.88
N ILE A 111 -1.28 -5.47 -2.57
CA ILE A 111 -2.50 -5.22 -3.36
C ILE A 111 -2.83 -3.74 -3.40
N PHE A 112 -2.73 -3.04 -2.26
CA PHE A 112 -2.91 -1.59 -2.22
C PHE A 112 -1.94 -0.87 -3.18
N HIS A 113 -0.65 -1.14 -3.07
CA HIS A 113 0.36 -0.46 -3.89
C HIS A 113 0.24 -0.82 -5.37
N VAL A 114 -0.09 -2.06 -5.71
CA VAL A 114 -0.33 -2.51 -7.09
C VAL A 114 -1.57 -1.82 -7.66
N ALA A 115 -2.67 -1.76 -6.91
CA ALA A 115 -3.88 -1.07 -7.33
C ALA A 115 -3.64 0.45 -7.51
N PHE A 116 -2.86 1.06 -6.61
CA PHE A 116 -2.47 2.47 -6.72
C PHE A 116 -1.63 2.72 -7.98
N ALA A 117 -0.61 1.89 -8.22
CA ALA A 117 0.24 1.98 -9.41
C ALA A 117 -0.56 1.78 -10.69
N ALA A 118 -1.47 0.79 -10.72
CA ALA A 118 -2.35 0.54 -11.85
C ALA A 118 -3.29 1.72 -12.13
N ALA A 119 -3.87 2.33 -11.09
CA ALA A 119 -4.71 3.51 -11.24
C ALA A 119 -3.92 4.69 -11.81
N ARG A 120 -2.71 4.93 -11.30
CA ARG A 120 -1.82 5.98 -11.78
C ARG A 120 -1.41 5.79 -13.23
N LEU A 121 -1.05 4.57 -13.63
CA LEU A 121 -0.66 4.26 -15.01
C LEU A 121 -1.80 4.43 -16.01
N ARG A 122 -3.05 4.27 -15.56
CA ARG A 122 -4.27 4.45 -16.37
C ARG A 122 -4.78 5.89 -16.40
N GLY A 123 -4.17 6.80 -15.63
CA GLY A 123 -4.57 8.21 -15.58
C GLY A 123 -5.92 8.46 -14.90
N TYR A 124 -6.30 7.63 -13.93
CA TYR A 124 -7.51 7.83 -13.11
C TYR A 124 -7.41 9.07 -12.22
#